data_AF-A0A0G9L9K8-F1
#
_entry.id   AF-A0A0G9L9K8-F1
#
_cell.length_a   1.000
_cell.length_b   1.000
_cell.length_c   1.000
_cell.angle_alpha   90.00
_cell.angle_beta   90.00
_cell.angle_gamma   90.00
#
_symmetry.space_group_name_H-M   'P 1'
#
loop_
_entity.id
_entity.type
_entity.pdbx_description
1 polymer ?
#
loop_
_entity_poly.entity_id
_entity_poly.type
_entity_poly.pdbx_seq_one_letter_code
_entity_poly.pdbx_strand_id
1 'polypeptide(L)' 'MVFIKIIASILLIIGIINPKLSWKMSEGWKYKDTEPSEGYLIGTRITSVVILVIIWLTKGGIE' A
#
# COMPACT_ATOMS: atom_id res chain seq x y z
N MET A 1 1.94 18.77 3.62
CA MET A 1 2.01 17.46 4.31
C MET A 1 0.71 16.66 4.26
N VAL A 2 -0.45 17.21 4.65
CA VAL A 2 -1.73 16.47 4.66
C VAL A 2 -2.13 15.92 3.29
N PHE A 3 -1.94 16.70 2.23
CA PHE A 3 -2.22 16.25 0.86
C PHE A 3 -1.48 14.95 0.47
N ILE A 4 -0.18 14.86 0.81
CA ILE A 4 0.62 13.65 0.57
C ILE A 4 0.08 12.48 1.39
N LYS A 5 -0.32 12.70 2.65
CA LYS A 5 -0.94 11.67 3.49
C LYS A 5 -2.24 11.13 2.88
N ILE A 6 -3.05 12.00 2.26
CA ILE A 6 -4.28 11.60 1.58
C ILE A 6 -3.96 10.72 0.36
N ILE A 7 -3.04 11.14 -0.51
CA ILE A 7 -2.63 10.34 -1.68
C ILE A 7 -2.08 8.98 -1.25
N ALA A 8 -1.18 8.96 -0.26
CA ALA A 8 -0.63 7.73 0.29
C ALA A 8 -1.74 6.84 0.87
N SER A 9 -2.71 7.42 1.57
CA SER A 9 -3.85 6.68 2.12
C SER A 9 -4.68 6.01 1.03
N ILE A 10 -4.93 6.67 -0.10
CA ILE A 10 -5.66 6.09 -1.23
C ILE A 10 -4.92 4.86 -1.77
N LEU A 11 -3.61 4.96 -1.99
CA LEU A 11 -2.79 3.85 -2.47
C LEU A 11 -2.78 2.67 -1.47
N LEU A 12 -2.69 2.97 -0.17
CA LEU A 12 -2.73 1.96 0.88
C LEU A 12 -4.09 1.28 0.97
N ILE A 13 -5.18 2.03 0.84
CA ILE A 13 -6.55 1.49 0.80
C ILE A 13 -6.72 0.55 -0.39
N ILE A 14 -6.16 0.88 -1.55
CA ILE A 14 -6.14 -0.05 -2.71
C ILE A 14 -5.39 -1.33 -2.34
N GLY A 15 -4.24 -1.25 -1.66
CA GLY A 15 -3.51 -2.42 -1.17
C GLY A 15 -4.29 -3.28 -0.18
N ILE A 16 -5.13 -2.68 0.66
CA ILE A 16 -5.98 -3.38 1.64
C ILE A 16 -7.14 -4.11 0.94
N ILE A 17 -7.84 -3.44 0.01
CA ILE A 17 -9.04 -3.97 -0.64
C ILE A 17 -8.66 -4.92 -1.77
N ASN A 18 -7.71 -4.53 -2.61
CA ASN A 18 -7.28 -5.24 -3.81
C ASN A 18 -5.74 -5.30 -3.91
N PRO A 19 -5.08 -6.16 -3.11
CA PRO A 19 -3.63 -6.32 -3.15
C PRO A 19 -3.09 -6.80 -4.50
N LYS A 20 -3.90 -7.50 -5.32
CA LYS A 20 -3.52 -7.88 -6.69
C LYS A 20 -3.38 -6.65 -7.58
N LEU A 21 -4.28 -5.67 -7.47
CA LEU A 21 -4.16 -4.39 -8.19
C LEU A 21 -2.95 -3.59 -7.69
N SER A 22 -2.74 -3.54 -6.37
CA SER A 22 -1.54 -2.91 -5.79
C SER A 22 -0.26 -3.52 -6.36
N TRP A 23 -0.17 -4.85 -6.41
CA TRP A 23 0.95 -5.55 -7.04
C TRP A 23 1.10 -5.18 -8.51
N LYS A 24 0.02 -5.19 -9.31
CA LYS A 24 0.07 -4.82 -10.74
C LYS A 24 0.62 -3.41 -10.96
N MET A 25 0.25 -2.46 -10.11
CA MET A 25 0.73 -1.07 -10.18
C MET A 25 2.21 -0.93 -9.77
N SER A 26 2.69 -1.73 -8.82
CA SER A 26 4.05 -1.58 -8.27
C SER A 26 5.09 -2.47 -8.95
N GLU A 27 4.80 -3.77 -9.05
CA GLU A 27 5.76 -4.81 -9.42
C GLU A 27 5.29 -5.61 -10.64
N GLY A 28 3.99 -5.72 -10.86
CA GLY A 28 3.42 -6.63 -11.85
C GLY A 28 3.75 -6.30 -13.30
N TRP A 29 4.15 -5.06 -13.60
CA TRP A 29 4.69 -4.68 -14.91
C TRP A 29 6.06 -5.30 -15.21
N LYS A 30 6.79 -5.77 -14.19
CA LYS A 30 8.12 -6.39 -14.31
C LYS A 30 8.06 -7.87 -14.67
N TYR A 31 6.93 -8.52 -14.42
CA TYR A 31 6.76 -9.96 -14.59
C TYR A 31 5.79 -10.24 -15.74
N LYS A 32 6.13 -11.22 -16.58
CA LYS A 32 5.26 -11.68 -17.66
C LYS A 32 4.48 -12.90 -17.19
N ASP A 33 3.15 -12.89 -17.39
CA ASP A 33 2.24 -14.02 -17.14
C ASP A 33 2.40 -14.69 -15.77
N THR A 34 2.76 -13.90 -14.74
CA THR A 34 2.98 -14.38 -13.37
C THR A 34 2.01 -13.70 -12.41
N GLU A 35 1.49 -14.43 -11.44
CA GLU A 35 0.69 -13.88 -10.34
C GLU A 35 1.50 -13.76 -9.05
N PRO A 36 1.21 -12.78 -8.18
CA PRO A 36 1.81 -12.72 -6.85
C PRO A 36 1.38 -13.92 -6.00
N SER A 37 2.27 -14.39 -5.13
CA SER A 37 1.95 -15.46 -4.19
C SER A 37 0.91 -15.02 -3.15
N GLU A 38 0.19 -15.97 -2.58
CA GLU A 38 -0.76 -15.69 -1.49
C GLU A 38 -0.09 -15.02 -0.29
N GLY A 39 1.13 -15.44 0.05
CA GLY A 39 1.92 -14.81 1.11
C GLY A 39 2.23 -13.33 0.82
N TYR A 40 2.53 -13.00 -0.45
CA TYR A 40 2.72 -11.61 -0.86
C TYR A 40 1.41 -10.81 -0.69
N LEU A 41 0.27 -11.35 -1.15
CA LEU A 41 -1.02 -10.67 -1.06
C LEU A 41 -1.45 -10.39 0.38
N ILE A 42 -1.27 -11.37 1.28
CA ILE A 42 -1.53 -11.21 2.72
C ILE A 42 -0.57 -10.16 3.31
N GLY A 43 0.72 -10.27 2.99
CA GLY A 43 1.74 -9.32 3.42
C GLY A 43 1.44 -7.89 2.98
N THR A 44 0.98 -7.69 1.74
CA THR A 44 0.54 -6.39 1.23
C THR A 44 -0.61 -5.84 2.06
N ARG A 45 -1.65 -6.62 2.32
CA ARG A 45 -2.80 -6.16 3.14
C ARG A 45 -2.35 -5.71 4.53
N ILE A 46 -1.59 -6.56 5.23
CA ILE A 46 -1.11 -6.27 6.59
C ILE A 46 -0.24 -5.02 6.60
N THR A 47 0.74 -4.95 5.69
CA THR A 47 1.67 -3.82 5.59
C THR A 47 0.92 -2.52 5.25
N SER A 48 -0.07 -2.58 4.34
CA SER A 48 -0.87 -1.41 4.00
C SER A 48 -1.69 -0.89 5.18
N VAL A 49 -2.28 -1.76 6.00
CA VAL A 49 -2.97 -1.35 7.24
C VAL A 49 -1.99 -0.70 8.22
N VAL A 50 -0.84 -1.34 8.47
CA VAL A 50 0.16 -0.85 9.43
C VAL A 50 0.68 0.53 9.03
N ILE A 51 1.07 0.71 7.76
CA ILE A 51 1.56 2.00 7.26
C ILE A 51 0.46 3.06 7.31
N LEU A 52 -0.79 2.71 6.97
CA LEU A 52 -1.91 3.65 7.03
C LEU A 52 -2.09 4.18 8.46
N VAL A 53 -2.05 3.30 9.46
CA VAL A 53 -2.13 3.68 10.88
C VAL A 53 -0.97 4.60 11.26
N ILE A 54 0.27 4.25 10.89
CA ILE A 54 1.46 5.05 11.20
C ILE A 54 1.38 6.47 10.60
N ILE A 55 0.92 6.59 9.35
CA ILE A 55 0.80 7.89 8.66
C ILE A 55 -0.16 8.84 9.39
N TRP A 56 -1.23 8.31 9.99
CA TRP A 56 -2.21 9.13 10.71
C TRP A 56 -1.86 9.36 12.18
N LEU A 57 -1.09 8.46 12.81
CA LEU A 57 -0.57 8.65 14.17
C LEU A 57 0.64 9.59 14.22
N THR A 58 1.43 9.67 13.15
CA THR A 58 2.57 10.60 13.07
C THR A 58 2.08 12.04 12.95
N LYS A 59 2.41 12.90 13.93
CA LYS A 59 2.16 14.34 13.82
C LYS A 59 2.95 14.88 12.62
N GLY A 60 2.26 15.55 11.70
CA GLY A 60 2.88 16.13 10.51
C GLY A 60 3.66 17.38 10.87
N GLY A 61 4.85 17.19 11.43
CA GLY A 61 5.76 18.27 11.82
C GLY A 61 6.92 17.69 12.60
N ILE A 62 8.09 17.61 11.96
CA ILE A 62 9.34 17.86 12.67
C ILE A 62 9.34 19.39 12.77
N GLU A 63 8.93 19.91 13.92
CA GLU A 63 9.30 21.27 14.32
C GLU A 63 10.79 21.30 14.65
#